data_AF-A0A931F027-F1
#
_entry.id   AF-A0A931F027-F1
#
_cell.length_a   1.000
_cell.length_b   1.000
_cell.length_c   1.000
_cell.angle_alpha   90.00
_cell.angle_beta   90.00
_cell.angle_gamma   90.00
#
_symmetry.space_group_name_H-M   'P 1'
#
loop_
_entity.id
_entity.type
_entity.pdbx_description
1 polymer ?
#
loop_
_entity_poly.entity_id
_entity_poly.type
_entity_poly.pdbx_seq_one_letter_code
_entity_poly.pdbx_strand_id
1 'polypeptide(L)'
;MWIAVAVLAAAAVGVVAWWLRRDPADDGFEVEGDLGLGAEARPAFAEGLRACHDRGDGPRIERGVLTMYDPPCLVSLYLLADGFATRGDAALHDPEGTVATLMNRLATAERPGILHLRRDWLTGEVDGMDRGGFAGAVRESVCPGGDWAGDEVLGSSYVTVSGEQPNTMMLDLARVLDRYLEAREKQPDAPARALLREVVTRMATADGPGLTWVRPPTPEEREGALAAGPS
;
A
#
# COMPACT_ATOMS: atom_id res chain seq x y z
N MET A 1 41.36 -29.18 3.14
CA MET A 1 41.06 -27.80 3.57
C MET A 1 41.16 -26.74 2.45
N TRP A 2 41.70 -27.05 1.26
CA TRP A 2 41.74 -26.10 0.12
C TRP A 2 40.53 -26.20 -0.82
N ILE A 3 39.90 -27.37 -0.90
CA ILE A 3 38.73 -27.61 -1.77
C ILE A 3 37.49 -26.84 -1.27
N ALA A 4 37.29 -26.73 0.06
CA ALA A 4 36.17 -25.99 0.63
C ALA A 4 36.25 -24.47 0.36
N VAL A 5 37.47 -23.91 0.37
CA VAL A 5 37.70 -22.48 0.05
C VAL A 5 37.46 -22.21 -1.43
N ALA A 6 37.86 -23.13 -2.32
CA ALA A 6 37.64 -23.00 -3.75
C ALA A 6 36.14 -23.04 -4.13
N VAL A 7 35.33 -23.84 -3.43
CA VAL A 7 33.88 -23.92 -3.66
C VAL A 7 33.18 -22.63 -3.20
N LEU A 8 33.58 -22.06 -2.06
CA LEU A 8 33.03 -20.78 -1.58
C LEU A 8 33.41 -19.60 -2.48
N ALA A 9 34.65 -19.57 -2.97
CA ALA A 9 35.09 -18.56 -3.92
C ALA A 9 34.37 -18.67 -5.27
N ALA A 10 34.15 -19.90 -5.77
CA ALA A 10 33.42 -20.14 -7.02
C ALA A 10 31.93 -19.78 -6.90
N ALA A 11 31.29 -20.03 -5.75
CA ALA A 11 29.92 -19.60 -5.49
C ALA A 11 29.79 -18.08 -5.45
N ALA A 12 30.70 -17.38 -4.76
CA ALA A 12 30.71 -15.92 -4.70
C ALA A 12 30.96 -15.29 -6.07
N VAL A 13 31.89 -15.83 -6.86
CA VAL A 13 32.15 -15.37 -8.23
C VAL A 13 30.98 -15.69 -9.17
N GLY A 14 30.30 -16.83 -8.97
CA GLY A 14 29.09 -17.18 -9.71
C GLY A 14 27.94 -16.22 -9.43
N VAL A 15 27.73 -15.84 -8.17
CA VAL A 15 26.72 -14.83 -7.76
C VAL A 15 27.06 -13.46 -8.33
N VAL A 16 28.31 -13.00 -8.24
CA VAL A 16 28.75 -11.70 -8.77
C VAL A 16 28.69 -11.65 -10.30
N ALA A 17 29.07 -12.73 -10.98
CA ALA A 17 29.01 -12.82 -12.44
C ALA A 17 27.59 -12.97 -12.97
N TRP A 18 26.70 -13.64 -12.22
CA TRP A 18 25.26 -13.68 -12.52
C TRP A 18 24.63 -12.30 -12.38
N TRP A 19 25.03 -11.54 -11.36
CA TRP A 19 24.55 -10.18 -11.11
C TRP A 19 25.01 -9.18 -12.19
N LEU A 20 26.24 -9.29 -12.68
CA LEU A 20 26.81 -8.42 -13.73
C LEU A 20 26.26 -8.70 -15.15
N ARG A 21 25.56 -9.82 -15.37
CA ARG A 21 25.04 -10.21 -16.69
C ARG A 21 23.63 -9.69 -16.96
N ARG A 22 22.97 -9.07 -15.99
CA ARG A 22 21.60 -8.56 -16.18
C ARG A 22 21.63 -7.20 -16.89
N ASP A 23 20.98 -7.15 -18.05
CA ASP A 23 20.67 -5.92 -18.78
C ASP A 23 19.77 -5.02 -17.91
N PRO A 24 20.07 -3.72 -17.74
CA PRO A 24 19.24 -2.77 -17.00
C PRO A 24 18.09 -2.26 -17.88
N ALA A 25 17.28 -3.18 -18.42
CA ALA A 25 16.15 -2.85 -19.28
C ALA A 25 14.84 -3.30 -18.62
N ASP A 26 14.47 -2.63 -17.53
CA ASP A 26 13.10 -2.19 -17.26
C ASP A 26 13.10 -1.14 -16.13
N ASP A 27 13.04 0.14 -16.51
CA ASP A 27 13.04 1.32 -15.63
C ASP A 27 11.74 1.49 -14.81
N GLY A 28 10.83 0.50 -14.81
CA GLY A 28 9.50 0.63 -14.20
C GLY A 28 9.37 0.15 -12.75
N PHE A 29 10.35 -0.62 -12.24
CA PHE A 29 10.24 -1.27 -10.93
C PHE A 29 11.29 -0.75 -9.95
N GLU A 30 11.29 0.57 -9.74
CA GLU A 30 12.10 1.19 -8.69
C GLU A 30 11.27 1.32 -7.41
N VAL A 31 11.75 0.72 -6.33
CA VAL A 31 11.13 0.86 -5.02
C VAL A 31 11.55 2.21 -4.47
N GLU A 32 10.74 3.22 -4.74
CA GLU A 32 10.95 4.60 -4.32
C GLU A 32 10.85 4.76 -2.79
N GLY A 33 11.69 5.62 -2.23
CA GLY A 33 11.73 5.94 -0.81
C GLY A 33 12.78 5.17 0.00
N ASP A 34 13.03 5.65 1.23
CA ASP A 34 13.83 4.93 2.22
C ASP A 34 12.93 3.96 2.99
N LEU A 35 13.10 2.66 2.74
CA LEU A 35 12.35 1.59 3.40
C LEU A 35 13.01 1.11 4.72
N GLY A 36 14.07 1.78 5.19
CA GLY A 36 14.84 1.34 6.36
C GLY A 36 15.61 0.03 6.13
N LEU A 37 15.80 -0.36 4.87
CA LEU A 37 16.58 -1.55 4.50
C LEU A 37 18.07 -1.20 4.41
N GLY A 38 18.93 -2.10 4.92
CA GLY A 38 20.36 -2.01 4.74
C GLY A 38 20.79 -2.14 3.26
N ALA A 39 22.02 -1.75 2.96
CA ALA A 39 22.55 -1.69 1.59
C ALA A 39 22.44 -3.02 0.81
N GLU A 40 22.60 -4.16 1.49
CA GLU A 40 22.46 -5.50 0.88
C GLU A 40 21.00 -5.97 0.82
N ALA A 41 20.17 -5.60 1.80
CA ALA A 41 18.78 -6.04 1.88
C ALA A 41 17.89 -5.34 0.86
N ARG A 42 18.15 -4.07 0.54
CA ARG A 42 17.37 -3.29 -0.44
C ARG A 42 17.33 -3.93 -1.84
N PRO A 43 18.46 -4.27 -2.48
CA PRO A 43 18.43 -4.90 -3.80
C PRO A 43 17.82 -6.31 -3.77
N ALA A 44 18.07 -7.10 -2.71
CA ALA A 44 17.46 -8.42 -2.55
C ALA A 44 15.94 -8.32 -2.43
N PHE A 45 15.44 -7.39 -1.63
CA PHE A 45 14.00 -7.14 -1.49
C PHE A 45 13.36 -6.73 -2.81
N ALA A 46 13.97 -5.78 -3.54
CA ALA A 46 13.49 -5.35 -4.86
C ALA A 46 13.49 -6.50 -5.88
N GLU A 47 14.48 -7.40 -5.83
CA GLU A 47 14.51 -8.61 -6.63
C GLU A 47 13.37 -9.57 -6.30
N GLY A 48 13.12 -9.84 -5.01
CA GLY A 48 12.01 -10.71 -4.60
C GLY A 48 10.65 -10.16 -5.02
N LEU A 49 10.47 -8.84 -4.93
CA LEU A 49 9.27 -8.15 -5.41
C LEU A 49 9.10 -8.26 -6.94
N ARG A 50 10.18 -8.04 -7.70
CA ARG A 50 10.16 -8.18 -9.17
C ARG A 50 9.83 -9.61 -9.60
N ALA A 51 10.45 -10.60 -8.98
CA ALA A 51 10.17 -12.01 -9.27
C ALA A 51 8.70 -12.40 -8.96
N CYS A 52 8.07 -11.77 -7.98
CA CYS A 52 6.63 -11.93 -7.73
C CYS A 52 5.78 -11.22 -8.79
N HIS A 53 6.20 -10.04 -9.26
CA HIS A 53 5.52 -9.28 -10.31
C HIS A 53 5.50 -10.03 -11.66
N ASP A 54 6.65 -10.61 -12.06
CA ASP A 54 6.86 -11.28 -13.34
C ASP A 54 6.00 -12.56 -13.54
N ARG A 55 5.30 -13.03 -12.49
CA ARG A 55 4.45 -14.23 -12.55
C ARG A 55 3.06 -14.00 -13.17
N GLY A 56 2.78 -12.82 -13.74
CA GLY A 56 1.60 -12.54 -14.56
C GLY A 56 0.40 -12.00 -13.78
N ASP A 57 0.04 -12.63 -12.66
CA ASP A 57 -0.95 -12.11 -11.69
C ASP A 57 -0.26 -11.47 -10.47
N GLY A 58 0.95 -10.98 -10.68
CA GLY A 58 1.80 -10.44 -9.64
C GLY A 58 1.24 -9.17 -9.00
N PRO A 59 1.73 -8.81 -7.81
CA PRO A 59 1.29 -7.60 -7.14
C PRO A 59 1.64 -6.36 -7.97
N ARG A 60 0.80 -5.32 -7.88
CA ARG A 60 1.09 -3.99 -8.42
C ARG A 60 1.68 -3.13 -7.31
N ILE A 61 2.71 -2.36 -7.62
CA ILE A 61 3.33 -1.42 -6.69
C ILE A 61 3.12 0.00 -7.18
N GLU A 62 2.62 0.87 -6.31
CA GLU A 62 2.45 2.30 -6.58
C GLU A 62 2.50 3.08 -5.26
N ARG A 63 3.26 4.19 -5.20
CA ARG A 63 3.30 5.11 -4.05
C ARG A 63 3.53 4.42 -2.69
N GLY A 64 4.46 3.46 -2.65
CA GLY A 64 4.76 2.70 -1.44
C GLY A 64 3.66 1.72 -1.00
N VAL A 65 2.65 1.49 -1.85
CA VAL A 65 1.56 0.52 -1.63
C VAL A 65 1.73 -0.65 -2.59
N LEU A 66 1.60 -1.86 -2.05
CA LEU A 66 1.51 -3.10 -2.80
C LEU A 66 0.05 -3.55 -2.84
N THR A 67 -0.53 -3.60 -4.04
CA THR A 67 -1.88 -4.10 -4.29
C THR A 67 -1.82 -5.57 -4.67
N MET A 68 -2.48 -6.41 -3.88
CA MET A 68 -2.74 -7.82 -4.20
C MET A 68 -4.20 -7.97 -4.67
N TYR A 69 -4.44 -8.88 -5.60
CA TYR A 69 -5.76 -9.02 -6.23
C TYR A 69 -6.59 -10.18 -5.68
N ASP A 70 -5.97 -11.25 -5.16
CA ASP A 70 -6.67 -12.42 -4.66
C ASP A 70 -6.04 -12.99 -3.36
N PRO A 71 -6.66 -12.77 -2.18
CA PRO A 71 -7.76 -11.85 -1.96
C PRO A 71 -7.34 -10.38 -2.18
N PRO A 72 -8.27 -9.48 -2.55
CA PRO A 72 -7.94 -8.09 -2.83
C PRO A 72 -7.55 -7.35 -1.54
N CYS A 73 -6.32 -6.83 -1.49
CA CYS A 73 -5.86 -6.04 -0.36
C CYS A 73 -4.71 -5.10 -0.72
N LEU A 74 -4.58 -4.04 0.06
CA LEU A 74 -3.46 -3.11 0.03
C LEU A 74 -2.50 -3.42 1.17
N VAL A 75 -1.21 -3.41 0.89
CA VAL A 75 -0.15 -3.66 1.85
C VAL A 75 0.89 -2.54 1.76
N SER A 76 1.25 -1.96 2.90
CA SER A 76 2.37 -1.03 2.99
C SER A 76 3.67 -1.74 2.60
N LEU A 77 4.42 -1.17 1.65
CA LEU A 77 5.76 -1.65 1.33
C LEU A 77 6.72 -1.53 2.51
N TYR A 78 6.52 -0.56 3.40
CA TYR A 78 7.31 -0.44 4.63
C TYR A 78 7.09 -1.61 5.57
N LEU A 79 5.85 -2.05 5.73
CA LEU A 79 5.52 -3.22 6.54
C LEU A 79 6.13 -4.50 5.94
N LEU A 80 6.09 -4.62 4.62
CA LEU A 80 6.69 -5.76 3.92
C LEU A 80 8.22 -5.73 4.03
N ALA A 81 8.84 -4.56 3.90
CA ALA A 81 10.28 -4.36 4.03
C ALA A 81 10.78 -4.63 5.45
N ASP A 82 10.07 -4.17 6.48
CA ASP A 82 10.38 -4.48 7.88
C ASP A 82 10.30 -6.00 8.15
N GLY A 83 9.28 -6.65 7.61
CA GLY A 83 9.13 -8.10 7.65
C GLY A 83 10.28 -8.84 6.94
N PHE A 84 10.77 -8.29 5.83
CA PHE A 84 11.92 -8.81 5.09
C PHE A 84 13.22 -8.63 5.86
N ALA A 85 13.47 -7.44 6.41
CA ALA A 85 14.64 -7.14 7.22
C ALA A 85 14.72 -8.04 8.46
N THR A 86 13.58 -8.30 9.11
CA THR A 86 13.48 -9.20 10.27
C THR A 86 13.92 -10.64 9.95
N ARG A 87 13.84 -11.08 8.69
CA ARG A 87 14.30 -12.40 8.27
C ARG A 87 15.81 -12.49 8.09
N GLY A 88 16.52 -11.36 7.99
CA GLY A 88 17.97 -11.29 7.92
C GLY A 88 18.56 -12.12 6.78
N ASP A 89 19.62 -12.88 7.05
CA ASP A 89 20.36 -13.68 6.05
C ASP A 89 19.48 -14.65 5.26
N ALA A 90 18.42 -15.18 5.87
CA ALA A 90 17.48 -16.07 5.17
C ALA A 90 16.77 -15.35 4.01
N ALA A 91 16.46 -14.06 4.20
CA ALA A 91 15.87 -13.21 3.18
C ALA A 91 16.84 -12.93 2.03
N LEU A 92 18.14 -12.81 2.33
CA LEU A 92 19.16 -12.58 1.32
C LEU A 92 19.44 -13.83 0.49
N HIS A 93 19.31 -15.03 1.09
CA HIS A 93 19.54 -16.29 0.40
C HIS A 93 18.36 -16.70 -0.51
N ASP A 94 17.13 -16.41 -0.09
CA ASP A 94 15.91 -16.64 -0.87
C ASP A 94 14.98 -15.41 -0.81
N PRO A 95 15.28 -14.34 -1.57
CA PRO A 95 14.50 -13.12 -1.51
C PRO A 95 13.08 -13.29 -2.04
N GLU A 96 12.94 -14.06 -3.12
CA GLU A 96 11.65 -14.35 -3.75
C GLU A 96 10.74 -15.15 -2.82
N GLY A 97 11.21 -16.30 -2.31
CA GLY A 97 10.42 -17.13 -1.41
C GLY A 97 10.09 -16.41 -0.11
N THR A 98 10.98 -15.53 0.37
CA THR A 98 10.72 -14.68 1.53
C THR A 98 9.62 -13.67 1.27
N VAL A 99 9.67 -12.91 0.17
CA VAL A 99 8.63 -11.94 -0.21
C VAL A 99 7.29 -12.64 -0.40
N ALA A 100 7.25 -13.75 -1.15
CA ALA A 100 6.01 -14.52 -1.36
C ALA A 100 5.41 -15.02 -0.04
N THR A 101 6.24 -15.53 0.88
CA THR A 101 5.80 -15.97 2.20
C THR A 101 5.24 -14.81 3.02
N LEU A 102 5.90 -13.64 2.98
CA LEU A 102 5.44 -12.45 3.70
C LEU A 102 4.11 -11.94 3.13
N MET A 103 3.98 -11.85 1.81
CA MET A 103 2.72 -11.45 1.15
C MET A 103 1.56 -12.37 1.56
N ASN A 104 1.75 -13.69 1.45
CA ASN A 104 0.75 -14.67 1.87
C ASN A 104 0.36 -14.52 3.34
N ARG A 105 1.34 -14.28 4.22
CA ARG A 105 1.07 -14.06 5.65
C ARG A 105 0.30 -12.75 5.88
N LEU A 106 0.68 -11.67 5.22
CA LEU A 106 0.09 -10.35 5.41
C LEU A 106 -1.36 -10.31 4.90
N ALA A 107 -1.69 -11.03 3.83
CA ALA A 107 -3.05 -11.17 3.30
C ALA A 107 -4.08 -11.80 4.25
N THR A 108 -3.66 -12.39 5.37
CA THR A 108 -4.55 -13.17 6.26
C THR A 108 -5.24 -12.36 7.36
N ALA A 109 -4.72 -11.18 7.71
CA ALA A 109 -5.24 -10.42 8.84
C ALA A 109 -5.03 -8.91 8.68
N GLU A 110 -6.11 -8.16 8.89
CA GLU A 110 -6.08 -6.70 8.98
C GLU A 110 -5.21 -6.27 10.17
N ARG A 111 -4.39 -5.25 9.92
CA ARG A 111 -3.50 -4.61 10.90
C ARG A 111 -3.05 -3.25 10.35
N PRO A 112 -2.45 -2.37 11.16
CA PRO A 112 -1.82 -1.18 10.64
C PRO A 112 -0.85 -1.50 9.49
N GLY A 113 -1.06 -0.85 8.35
CA GLY A 113 -0.35 -1.06 7.09
C GLY A 113 -1.03 -2.06 6.13
N ILE A 114 -2.19 -2.64 6.47
CA ILE A 114 -2.93 -3.58 5.61
C ILE A 114 -4.41 -3.22 5.56
N LEU A 115 -4.98 -3.11 4.36
CA LEU A 115 -6.43 -3.02 4.14
C LEU A 115 -6.91 -4.20 3.30
N HIS A 116 -7.88 -4.96 3.81
CA HIS A 116 -8.59 -5.93 3.01
C HIS A 116 -9.78 -5.25 2.32
N LEU A 117 -9.95 -5.50 1.03
CA LEU A 117 -10.91 -4.79 0.19
C LEU A 117 -12.08 -5.71 -0.20
N ARG A 118 -13.20 -5.10 -0.59
CA ARG A 118 -14.38 -5.79 -1.13
C ARG A 118 -14.59 -5.36 -2.59
N ARG A 119 -14.42 -6.26 -3.56
CA ARG A 119 -14.64 -5.94 -5.00
C ARG A 119 -16.06 -5.47 -5.29
N ASP A 120 -17.04 -6.06 -4.60
CA ASP A 120 -18.45 -5.71 -4.73
C ASP A 120 -18.87 -4.70 -3.66
N TRP A 121 -18.09 -3.63 -3.51
CA TRP A 121 -18.32 -2.66 -2.44
C TRP A 121 -19.56 -1.80 -2.65
N LEU A 122 -19.87 -1.42 -3.89
CA LEU A 122 -21.07 -0.66 -4.26
C LEU A 122 -21.75 -1.32 -5.46
N THR A 123 -23.04 -1.60 -5.34
CA THR A 123 -23.90 -2.10 -6.41
C THR A 123 -24.98 -1.06 -6.72
N GLY A 124 -24.92 -0.44 -7.90
CA GLY A 124 -25.82 0.65 -8.28
C GLY A 124 -25.30 2.02 -7.85
N GLU A 125 -26.19 2.86 -7.32
CA GLU A 125 -25.90 4.24 -6.93
C GLU A 125 -26.33 4.51 -5.49
N VAL A 126 -25.65 5.45 -4.83
CA VAL A 126 -26.03 6.01 -3.54
C VAL A 126 -26.09 7.54 -3.65
N ASP A 127 -27.23 8.14 -3.30
CA ASP A 127 -27.48 9.57 -3.48
C ASP A 127 -27.16 10.09 -4.89
N GLY A 128 -27.43 9.26 -5.92
CA GLY A 128 -27.14 9.55 -7.32
C GLY A 128 -25.66 9.44 -7.72
N MET A 129 -24.80 8.90 -6.83
CA MET A 129 -23.39 8.65 -7.10
C MET A 129 -23.18 7.16 -7.41
N ASP A 130 -22.58 6.87 -8.56
CA ASP A 130 -22.01 5.56 -8.87
C ASP A 130 -20.65 5.36 -8.16
N ARG A 131 -19.92 4.29 -8.49
CA ARG A 131 -18.60 4.00 -7.88
C ARG A 131 -17.60 5.14 -8.06
N GLY A 132 -17.52 5.70 -9.26
CA GLY A 132 -16.58 6.77 -9.58
C GLY A 132 -16.99 8.08 -8.93
N GLY A 133 -18.29 8.40 -8.95
CA GLY A 133 -18.85 9.57 -8.27
C GLY A 133 -18.61 9.52 -6.76
N PHE A 134 -18.86 8.37 -6.13
CA PHE A 134 -18.62 8.20 -4.69
C PHE A 134 -17.14 8.29 -4.35
N ALA A 135 -16.26 7.61 -5.11
CA ALA A 135 -14.81 7.70 -4.92
C ALA A 135 -14.31 9.16 -5.09
N GLY A 136 -14.80 9.87 -6.10
CA GLY A 136 -14.53 11.30 -6.32
C GLY A 136 -14.95 12.16 -5.13
N ALA A 137 -16.16 11.97 -4.61
CA ALA A 137 -16.66 12.72 -3.46
C ALA A 137 -15.87 12.43 -2.17
N VAL A 138 -15.40 11.19 -1.98
CA VAL A 138 -14.48 10.83 -0.88
C VAL A 138 -13.14 11.56 -1.04
N ARG A 139 -12.55 11.57 -2.25
CA ARG A 139 -11.29 12.28 -2.53
C ARG A 139 -11.39 13.77 -2.18
N GLU A 140 -12.46 14.42 -2.60
CA GLU A 140 -12.73 15.84 -2.27
C GLU A 140 -12.93 16.11 -0.77
N SER A 141 -13.24 15.08 0.02
CA SER A 141 -13.52 15.20 1.44
C SER A 141 -12.27 15.02 2.32
N VAL A 142 -11.25 14.32 1.82
CA VAL A 142 -9.99 14.05 2.54
C VAL A 142 -8.98 15.18 2.32
N CYS A 143 -8.57 15.43 1.08
CA CYS A 143 -7.49 16.38 0.80
C CYS A 143 -7.73 17.11 -0.53
N PRO A 144 -8.65 18.10 -0.60
CA PRO A 144 -8.92 18.85 -1.82
C PRO A 144 -7.64 19.51 -2.37
N GLY A 145 -7.17 18.99 -3.51
CA GLY A 145 -5.96 19.44 -4.21
C GLY A 145 -4.72 18.57 -3.96
N GLY A 146 -4.82 17.53 -3.14
CA GLY A 146 -3.76 16.56 -2.92
C GLY A 146 -3.53 15.64 -4.13
N ASP A 147 -2.38 14.98 -4.15
CA ASP A 147 -2.10 13.96 -5.16
C ASP A 147 -2.75 12.63 -4.75
N TRP A 148 -3.62 12.12 -5.61
CA TRP A 148 -4.47 10.96 -5.35
C TRP A 148 -4.34 9.91 -6.45
N ALA A 149 -4.51 8.66 -6.05
CA ALA A 149 -4.70 7.55 -6.95
C ALA A 149 -5.57 6.48 -6.26
N GLY A 150 -5.98 5.46 -7.00
CA GLY A 150 -6.93 4.49 -6.49
C GLY A 150 -7.41 3.53 -7.56
N ASP A 151 -8.09 2.48 -7.10
CA ASP A 151 -8.78 1.53 -7.95
C ASP A 151 -10.22 1.41 -7.46
N GLU A 152 -11.12 2.06 -8.19
CA GLU A 152 -12.57 2.09 -7.92
C GLU A 152 -13.23 0.73 -8.12
N VAL A 153 -12.62 -0.15 -8.93
CA VAL A 153 -13.08 -1.53 -9.12
C VAL A 153 -12.76 -2.36 -7.89
N LEU A 154 -11.57 -2.16 -7.30
CA LEU A 154 -11.19 -2.81 -6.04
C LEU A 154 -11.79 -2.14 -4.80
N GLY A 155 -12.32 -0.92 -4.92
CA GLY A 155 -12.81 -0.16 -3.77
C GLY A 155 -11.70 0.45 -2.93
N SER A 156 -10.61 0.87 -3.57
CA SER A 156 -9.47 1.49 -2.90
C SER A 156 -9.26 2.93 -3.32
N SER A 157 -8.81 3.75 -2.37
CA SER A 157 -8.28 5.08 -2.64
C SER A 157 -7.02 5.31 -1.81
N TYR A 158 -6.06 6.03 -2.36
CA TYR A 158 -4.87 6.46 -1.65
C TYR A 158 -4.57 7.93 -1.93
N VAL A 159 -4.20 8.64 -0.86
CA VAL A 159 -3.98 10.09 -0.84
C VAL A 159 -2.56 10.33 -0.37
N THR A 160 -1.79 11.04 -1.17
CA THR A 160 -0.44 11.46 -0.82
C THR A 160 -0.54 12.76 -0.02
N VAL A 161 -0.12 12.70 1.23
CA VAL A 161 -0.11 13.81 2.17
C VAL A 161 1.28 14.42 2.14
N SER A 162 1.33 15.71 1.79
CA SER A 162 2.56 16.48 1.74
C SER A 162 3.18 16.63 3.14
N GLY A 163 4.51 16.59 3.20
CA GLY A 163 5.32 16.77 4.39
C GLY A 163 6.80 16.81 4.01
N GLU A 164 7.71 16.81 5.00
CA GLU A 164 9.16 16.68 4.73
C GLU A 164 9.48 15.41 3.93
N GLN A 165 8.74 14.33 4.21
CA GLN A 165 8.72 13.11 3.41
C GLN A 165 7.26 12.73 3.12
N PRO A 166 6.77 12.88 1.88
CA PRO A 166 5.38 12.59 1.54
C PRO A 166 4.95 11.19 1.98
N ASN A 167 3.85 11.10 2.71
CA ASN A 167 3.29 9.84 3.21
C ASN A 167 1.98 9.54 2.49
N THR A 168 1.61 8.27 2.40
CA THR A 168 0.41 7.87 1.67
C THR A 168 -0.59 7.27 2.65
N MET A 169 -1.76 7.89 2.73
CA MET A 169 -2.93 7.35 3.41
C MET A 169 -3.68 6.44 2.44
N MET A 170 -4.09 5.27 2.91
CA MET A 170 -4.90 4.29 2.21
C MET A 170 -6.30 4.22 2.82
N LEU A 171 -7.32 4.11 1.97
CA LEU A 171 -8.73 4.09 2.33
C LEU A 171 -9.43 2.91 1.66
N ASP A 172 -10.25 2.21 2.44
CA ASP A 172 -11.21 1.20 1.96
C ASP A 172 -12.56 1.88 1.71
N LEU A 173 -12.91 2.04 0.42
CA LEU A 173 -14.14 2.70 0.00
C LEU A 173 -15.39 1.91 0.43
N ALA A 174 -15.29 0.59 0.61
CA ALA A 174 -16.40 -0.21 1.13
C ALA A 174 -16.75 0.19 2.56
N ARG A 175 -15.73 0.35 3.41
CA ARG A 175 -15.92 0.78 4.80
C ARG A 175 -16.34 2.24 4.90
N VAL A 176 -15.84 3.11 4.02
CA VAL A 176 -16.34 4.49 3.93
C VAL A 176 -17.83 4.49 3.55
N LEU A 177 -18.24 3.67 2.58
CA LEU A 177 -19.64 3.52 2.18
C LEU A 177 -20.51 3.00 3.32
N ASP A 178 -20.11 1.93 4.01
CA ASP A 178 -20.87 1.35 5.12
C ASP A 178 -21.12 2.43 6.20
N ARG A 179 -20.10 3.21 6.56
CA ARG A 179 -20.21 4.32 7.53
C ARG A 179 -21.01 5.52 7.00
N TYR A 180 -20.93 5.79 5.71
CA TYR A 180 -21.73 6.80 5.05
C TYR A 180 -23.21 6.46 5.11
N LEU A 181 -23.58 5.22 4.81
CA LEU A 181 -24.96 4.76 4.87
C LEU A 181 -25.52 4.84 6.30
N GLU A 182 -24.74 4.44 7.30
CA GLU A 182 -25.10 4.62 8.72
C GLU A 182 -25.32 6.09 9.10
N ALA A 183 -24.50 7.01 8.58
CA ALA A 183 -24.63 8.44 8.83
C ALA A 183 -25.85 9.03 8.09
N ARG A 184 -26.08 8.59 6.85
CA ARG A 184 -27.21 8.98 6.00
C ARG A 184 -28.54 8.58 6.62
N GLU A 185 -28.64 7.37 7.20
CA GLU A 185 -29.83 6.92 7.92
C GLU A 185 -30.17 7.84 9.11
N LYS A 186 -29.14 8.29 9.84
CA LYS A 186 -29.30 9.19 10.99
C LYS A 186 -29.60 10.63 10.60
N GLN A 187 -29.16 11.05 9.41
CA GLN A 187 -29.24 12.43 8.93
C GLN A 187 -29.68 12.45 7.44
N PRO A 188 -30.94 12.09 7.14
CA PRO A 188 -31.41 11.91 5.76
C PRO A 188 -31.31 13.18 4.92
N ASP A 189 -31.57 14.34 5.52
CA ASP A 189 -31.59 15.63 4.82
C ASP A 189 -30.20 16.31 4.71
N ALA A 190 -29.17 15.74 5.32
CA ALA A 190 -27.83 16.34 5.30
C ALA A 190 -27.22 16.28 3.88
N PRO A 191 -26.46 17.29 3.44
CA PRO A 191 -25.74 17.20 2.18
C PRO A 191 -24.76 16.01 2.17
N ALA A 192 -24.75 15.20 1.10
CA ALA A 192 -23.87 14.03 0.96
C ALA A 192 -22.40 14.35 1.26
N ARG A 193 -21.91 15.46 0.72
CA ARG A 193 -20.54 15.95 0.98
C ARG A 193 -20.25 16.23 2.45
N ALA A 194 -21.23 16.74 3.20
CA ALA A 194 -21.06 17.02 4.62
C ALA A 194 -20.93 15.70 5.42
N LEU A 195 -21.76 14.70 5.10
CA LEU A 195 -21.67 13.38 5.73
C LEU A 195 -20.39 12.64 5.37
N LEU A 196 -19.96 12.67 4.11
CA LEU A 196 -18.70 12.03 3.70
C LEU A 196 -17.50 12.63 4.44
N ARG A 197 -17.46 13.95 4.56
CA ARG A 197 -16.42 14.63 5.36
C ARG A 197 -16.44 14.18 6.81
N GLU A 198 -17.62 14.18 7.45
CA GLU A 198 -17.76 13.73 8.83
C GLU A 198 -17.27 12.27 9.01
N VAL A 199 -17.65 11.37 8.10
CA VAL A 199 -17.26 9.95 8.12
C VAL A 199 -15.76 9.79 7.98
N VAL A 200 -15.15 10.41 6.97
CA VAL A 200 -13.70 10.33 6.71
C VAL A 200 -12.92 10.88 7.89
N THR A 201 -13.30 12.06 8.41
CA THR A 201 -12.65 12.67 9.58
C THR A 201 -12.73 11.76 10.80
N ARG A 202 -13.88 11.12 11.04
CA ARG A 202 -14.04 10.14 12.12
C ARG A 202 -13.16 8.91 11.91
N MET A 203 -13.06 8.40 10.67
CA MET A 203 -12.21 7.25 10.37
C MET A 203 -10.73 7.56 10.59
N ALA A 204 -10.25 8.74 10.17
CA ALA A 204 -8.86 9.16 10.33
C ALA A 204 -8.45 9.41 11.79
N THR A 205 -9.41 9.79 12.63
CA THR A 205 -9.17 10.04 14.06
C THR A 205 -9.31 8.79 14.93
N ALA A 206 -10.07 7.78 14.50
CA ALA A 206 -10.42 6.64 15.34
C ALA A 206 -9.40 5.48 15.37
N ASP A 207 -8.25 5.58 14.69
CA ASP A 207 -7.28 4.47 14.49
C ASP A 207 -7.97 3.12 14.18
N GLY A 208 -9.09 3.20 13.44
CA GLY A 208 -10.01 2.10 13.21
C GLY A 208 -9.81 1.43 11.84
N PRO A 209 -10.47 0.28 11.61
CA PRO A 209 -10.31 -0.45 10.36
C PRO A 209 -10.92 0.32 9.17
N GLY A 210 -10.30 0.19 8.00
CA GLY A 210 -10.70 0.85 6.75
C GLY A 210 -9.90 2.10 6.39
N LEU A 211 -8.96 2.49 7.24
CA LEU A 211 -7.98 3.52 6.96
C LEU A 211 -6.63 3.10 7.55
N THR A 212 -5.57 3.27 6.78
CA THR A 212 -4.21 3.06 7.27
C THR A 212 -3.24 3.90 6.47
N TRP A 213 -1.96 3.84 6.82
CA TRP A 213 -0.90 4.60 6.19
C TRP A 213 0.23 3.68 5.72
N VAL A 214 0.97 4.13 4.71
CA VAL A 214 2.18 3.46 4.25
C VAL A 214 3.24 3.49 5.35
N ARG A 215 3.47 4.65 5.97
CA ARG A 215 4.26 4.78 7.20
C ARG A 215 3.38 5.27 8.36
N PRO A 216 3.71 4.96 9.62
CA PRO A 216 3.05 5.59 10.77
C PRO A 216 3.04 7.11 10.58
N PRO A 217 1.86 7.75 10.56
CA PRO A 217 1.77 9.17 10.22
C PRO A 217 2.21 10.04 11.40
N THR A 218 2.81 11.18 11.10
CA THR A 218 3.05 12.23 12.11
C THR A 218 1.73 12.91 12.50
N PRO A 219 1.66 13.63 13.65
CA PRO A 219 0.49 14.43 13.99
C PRO A 219 0.15 15.47 12.90
N GLU A 220 1.17 16.10 12.32
CA GLU A 220 1.00 17.09 11.24
C GLU A 220 0.44 16.46 9.95
N GLU A 221 0.87 15.25 9.59
CA GLU A 221 0.31 14.51 8.46
C GLU A 221 -1.16 14.13 8.71
N ARG A 222 -1.49 13.70 9.95
CA ARG A 222 -2.89 13.41 10.33
C ARG A 222 -3.76 14.66 10.25
N GLU A 223 -3.26 15.79 10.72
CA GLU A 223 -3.96 17.07 10.66
C GLU A 223 -4.09 17.56 9.22
N GLY A 224 -3.01 17.54 8.44
CA GLY A 224 -2.98 17.97 7.04
C GLY A 224 -3.90 17.16 6.13
N ALA A 225 -4.03 15.86 6.38
CA ALA A 225 -4.99 14.99 5.69
C ALA A 225 -6.45 15.27 6.01
N LEU A 226 -6.74 16.15 6.98
CA LEU A 226 -8.08 16.52 7.44
C LEU A 226 -8.37 18.02 7.35
N ALA A 227 -7.32 18.85 7.33
CA ALA A 227 -7.39 20.30 7.40
C ALA A 227 -7.58 20.99 6.04
N ALA A 228 -7.53 20.25 4.93
CA ALA A 228 -7.82 20.80 3.61
C ALA A 228 -9.35 20.96 3.44
N GLY A 229 -9.87 22.11 3.85
CA GLY A 229 -11.18 22.64 3.44
C GLY A 229 -10.97 24.05 2.91
N PRO A 230 -11.76 24.52 1.92
CA PRO A 230 -11.62 25.88 1.41
C PRO A 230 -11.92 26.89 2.52
N SER A 231 -11.03 27.87 2.66
CA SER A 231 -11.34 29.19 3.19
C SER A 231 -12.41 29.89 2.36
#